data_AF-A0A1M5SKI3-F1
#
_entry.id   AF-A0A1M5SKI3-F1
#
_cell.length_a   1.000
_cell.length_b   1.000
_cell.length_c   1.000
_cell.angle_alpha   90.00
_cell.angle_beta   90.00
_cell.angle_gamma   90.00
#
_symmetry.space_group_name_H-M   'P 1'
#
loop_
_entity.id
_entity.type
_entity.pdbx_description
1 polymer ?
#
loop_
_entity_poly.entity_id
_entity_poly.type
_entity_poly.pdbx_seq_one_letter_code
_entity_poly.pdbx_strand_id
1 'polypeptide(L)'
;MDHPLIDLISAKIRDAEARGEFDNLAGAGKPLDLSDADADFLARALKENDAVPEFVLLHKQLEELRAELPNLPVSERKEVLRKIAELEPKMELAKQAWTR
;
A
#
# COMPACT_ATOMS: atom_id res chain seq x y z
N MET A 1 -18.72 30.28 42.45
CA MET A 1 -19.03 29.13 43.32
C MET A 1 -19.52 28.04 42.41
N ASP A 2 -18.84 26.90 42.41
CA ASP A 2 -19.24 25.76 41.61
C ASP A 2 -20.67 25.34 41.98
N HIS A 3 -21.46 24.98 40.97
CA HIS A 3 -22.85 24.64 41.15
C HIS A 3 -22.95 23.41 42.08
N PRO A 4 -23.82 23.42 43.11
CA PRO A 4 -23.88 22.37 44.14
C PRO A 4 -24.25 20.96 43.63
N LEU A 5 -24.57 20.84 42.35
CA LEU A 5 -24.89 19.56 41.69
C LEU A 5 -23.68 18.96 40.97
N ILE A 6 -22.61 19.73 40.76
CA ILE A 6 -21.41 19.26 40.05
C ILE A 6 -20.75 18.12 40.82
N ASP A 7 -20.69 18.19 42.15
CA ASP A 7 -20.12 17.13 42.98
C ASP A 7 -20.91 15.82 42.88
N LEU A 8 -22.25 15.91 42.88
CA LEU A 8 -23.14 14.77 42.75
C LEU A 8 -23.05 14.13 41.35
N ILE A 9 -22.99 14.96 40.30
CA ILE A 9 -22.81 14.51 38.92
C ILE A 9 -21.46 13.83 38.76
N SER A 10 -20.39 14.44 39.30
CA SER A 10 -19.03 13.88 39.24
C SER A 10 -18.90 12.56 39.98
N ALA A 11 -19.60 12.39 41.11
CA ALA A 11 -19.66 11.12 41.83
C ALA A 11 -20.34 10.03 40.97
N LYS A 12 -21.46 10.34 40.32
CA LYS A 12 -22.15 9.39 39.44
C LYS A 12 -21.33 9.01 38.20
N ILE A 13 -20.60 9.94 37.61
CA ILE A 13 -19.71 9.65 36.48
C ILE A 13 -18.60 8.70 36.91
N ARG A 14 -17.95 8.96 38.05
CA ARG A 14 -16.91 8.08 38.61
C ARG A 14 -17.43 6.66 38.90
N ASP A 15 -18.63 6.52 39.43
CA ASP A 15 -19.24 5.21 39.67
C ASP A 15 -19.55 4.45 38.37
N ALA A 16 -19.94 5.16 37.30
CA ALA A 16 -20.17 4.56 35.98
C ALA A 16 -18.85 4.16 35.29
N GLU A 17 -17.81 4.98 35.41
CA GLU A 17 -16.44 4.65 34.96
C GLU A 17 -15.89 3.43 35.69
N ALA A 18 -16.05 3.35 37.02
CA ALA A 18 -15.61 2.20 37.83
C ALA A 18 -16.33 0.89 37.46
N ARG A 19 -17.56 0.99 36.93
CA ARG A 19 -18.34 -0.15 36.43
C ARG A 19 -18.04 -0.50 34.97
N GLY A 20 -17.15 0.24 34.30
CA GLY A 20 -16.81 0.02 32.90
C GLY A 20 -17.96 0.33 31.94
N GLU A 21 -18.94 1.16 32.35
CA GLU A 21 -20.10 1.48 31.51
C GLU A 21 -19.72 2.26 30.24
N PHE A 22 -18.49 2.80 30.18
CA PHE A 22 -17.93 3.49 29.02
C PHE A 22 -17.01 2.62 28.15
N ASP A 23 -16.73 1.37 28.55
CA ASP A 23 -15.89 0.46 27.77
C ASP A 23 -16.70 -0.17 26.62
N ASN A 24 -16.13 -0.21 25.41
CA ASN A 24 -16.74 -0.83 24.21
C ASN A 24 -18.14 -0.29 23.83
N LEU A 25 -18.42 0.99 24.13
CA LEU A 25 -19.62 1.66 23.63
C LEU A 25 -19.74 1.53 22.11
N ALA A 26 -20.97 1.51 21.60
CA ALA A 26 -21.25 1.33 20.17
C ALA A 26 -20.54 2.37 19.25
N GLY A 27 -20.09 3.50 19.82
CA GLY A 27 -19.33 4.55 19.14
C GLY A 27 -17.84 4.63 19.50
N ALA A 28 -17.30 3.72 20.31
CA ALA A 28 -15.90 3.76 20.78
C ALA A 28 -14.85 3.55 19.66
N GLY A 29 -15.31 3.32 18.42
CA GLY A 29 -14.44 2.91 17.32
C GLY A 29 -13.86 1.52 17.55
N LYS A 30 -13.25 0.96 16.50
CA LYS A 30 -12.45 -0.27 16.65
C LYS A 30 -10.98 0.12 16.46
N PRO A 31 -10.04 -0.56 17.12
CA PRO A 31 -8.63 -0.40 16.82
C PRO A 31 -8.40 -0.56 15.31
N LEU A 32 -7.62 0.35 14.73
CA LEU A 32 -7.23 0.26 13.33
C LEU A 32 -6.27 -0.93 13.18
N ASP A 33 -6.49 -1.77 12.17
CA ASP A 33 -5.53 -2.80 11.82
C ASP A 33 -4.32 -2.15 11.15
N LEU A 34 -3.16 -2.25 11.81
CA LEU A 34 -1.90 -1.68 11.36
C LEU A 34 -0.99 -2.74 10.73
N SER A 35 -1.48 -3.95 10.46
CA SER A 35 -0.67 -5.02 9.85
C SER A 35 -0.04 -4.63 8.52
N ASP A 36 -0.70 -3.73 7.77
CA ASP A 36 -0.26 -3.21 6.46
C ASP A 36 0.42 -1.82 6.55
N ALA A 37 0.79 -1.34 7.74
CA ALA A 37 1.37 0.00 7.91
C ALA A 37 2.76 0.16 7.26
N ASP A 38 3.48 -0.94 7.04
CA ASP A 38 4.79 -0.97 6.38
C ASP A 38 4.72 -1.08 4.85
N ALA A 39 3.53 -1.30 4.28
CA ALA A 39 3.37 -1.41 2.83
C ALA A 39 3.63 -0.06 2.15
N ASP A 40 4.50 -0.05 1.14
CA ASP A 40 4.74 1.14 0.31
C ASP A 40 3.38 1.69 -0.18
N PHE A 41 3.05 2.92 0.22
CA PHE A 41 1.77 3.58 -0.10
C PHE A 41 1.41 3.44 -1.58
N LEU A 42 2.42 3.49 -2.46
CA LEU A 42 2.28 3.32 -3.90
C LEU A 42 1.78 1.91 -4.28
N ALA A 43 2.33 0.86 -3.69
CA ALA A 43 1.94 -0.52 -3.94
C ALA A 43 0.51 -0.79 -3.45
N ARG A 44 0.15 -0.24 -2.28
CA ARG A 44 -1.20 -0.31 -1.74
C ARG A 44 -2.22 0.42 -2.62
N ALA A 45 -1.91 1.67 -3.02
CA ALA A 45 -2.79 2.44 -3.89
C ALA A 45 -3.02 1.75 -5.24
N LEU A 46 -2.01 1.11 -5.82
CA LEU A 46 -2.16 0.35 -7.07
C LEU A 46 -3.06 -0.88 -6.87
N LYS A 47 -2.88 -1.63 -5.78
CA LYS A 47 -3.70 -2.80 -5.42
C LYS A 47 -5.16 -2.44 -5.15
N GLU A 48 -5.42 -1.33 -4.48
CA GLU A 48 -6.78 -0.85 -4.16
C GLU A 48 -7.53 -0.32 -5.39
N ASN A 49 -6.83 0.12 -6.45
CA ASN A 49 -7.42 0.72 -7.65
C ASN A 49 -7.48 -0.23 -8.87
N ASP A 50 -7.29 -1.55 -8.69
CA ASP A 50 -7.17 -2.53 -9.80
C ASP A 50 -6.12 -2.13 -10.85
N ALA A 51 -5.10 -1.38 -10.44
CA ALA A 51 -4.10 -0.87 -11.35
C ALA A 51 -3.06 -1.94 -11.69
N VAL A 52 -2.64 -1.98 -12.96
CA VAL A 52 -1.64 -2.92 -13.44
C VAL A 52 -0.27 -2.57 -12.83
N PRO A 53 0.41 -3.50 -12.13
CA PRO A 53 1.72 -3.25 -11.55
C PRO A 53 2.75 -2.91 -12.63
N GLU A 54 3.70 -2.02 -12.29
CA GLU A 54 4.74 -1.57 -13.22
C GLU A 54 5.54 -2.72 -13.83
N PHE A 55 5.87 -3.75 -13.04
CA PHE A 55 6.63 -4.90 -13.53
C PHE A 55 5.90 -5.67 -14.65
N VAL A 56 4.57 -5.67 -14.67
CA VAL A 56 3.77 -6.33 -15.71
C VAL A 56 3.87 -5.56 -17.03
N LEU A 57 3.85 -4.22 -16.97
CA LEU A 57 4.03 -3.37 -18.15
C LEU A 57 5.44 -3.51 -18.72
N LEU A 58 6.46 -3.50 -17.85
CA LEU A 58 7.86 -3.71 -18.24
C LEU A 58 8.08 -5.10 -18.84
N HIS A 59 7.45 -6.13 -18.28
CA HIS A 59 7.50 -7.49 -18.84
C HIS A 59 6.93 -7.55 -20.25
N LYS A 60 5.77 -6.92 -20.49
CA LYS A 60 5.17 -6.85 -21.83
C LYS A 60 6.10 -6.15 -22.84
N GLN A 61 6.72 -5.04 -22.44
CA GLN A 61 7.68 -4.32 -23.29
C GLN A 61 8.93 -5.18 -23.61
N LEU A 62 9.41 -5.95 -22.63
CA LEU A 62 10.54 -6.87 -22.85
C LEU A 62 10.19 -7.98 -23.84
N GLU A 63 8.99 -8.56 -23.74
CA GLU A 63 8.53 -9.58 -24.67
C GLU A 63 8.37 -9.03 -26.10
N GLU A 64 7.85 -7.81 -26.25
CA GLU A 64 7.77 -7.13 -27.55
C GLU A 64 9.17 -6.93 -28.17
N LEU A 65 10.13 -6.38 -27.41
CA LEU A 65 11.51 -6.19 -27.89
C LEU A 65 12.22 -7.51 -28.23
N ARG A 66 11.95 -8.57 -27.46
CA ARG A 66 12.49 -9.93 -27.72
C ARG A 66 11.89 -10.56 -28.96
N ALA A 67 10.61 -10.31 -29.25
CA ALA A 67 9.94 -10.78 -30.44
C ALA A 67 10.40 -10.04 -31.71
N GLU A 68 10.82 -8.78 -31.59
CA GLU A 68 11.33 -7.97 -32.72
C GLU A 68 12.77 -8.34 -33.11
N LEU A 69 13.59 -8.77 -32.15
CA LEU A 69 15.02 -9.11 -32.32
C LEU A 69 15.38 -9.99 -33.53
N PRO A 70 14.63 -11.09 -33.83
CA PRO A 70 14.91 -11.95 -34.97
C PRO A 70 14.74 -11.24 -36.32
N ASN A 71 13.82 -10.29 -36.40
CA ASN A 71 13.41 -9.61 -37.64
C ASN A 71 14.23 -8.35 -37.94
N LEU A 72 15.07 -7.90 -36.99
CA LEU A 72 15.85 -6.67 -37.13
C LEU A 72 17.19 -6.89 -37.85
N PRO A 73 17.65 -5.89 -38.62
CA PRO A 73 19.00 -5.88 -39.19
C PRO A 73 20.07 -5.76 -38.09
N VAL A 74 21.27 -6.27 -38.38
CA VAL A 74 22.39 -6.34 -37.39
C VAL A 74 22.76 -4.98 -36.80
N SER A 75 22.61 -3.90 -37.57
CA SER A 75 22.82 -2.52 -37.13
C SER A 75 21.88 -2.09 -36.00
N GLU A 76 20.62 -2.53 -36.04
CA GLU A 76 19.57 -2.13 -35.10
C GLU A 76 19.48 -3.07 -33.89
N ARG A 77 19.92 -4.33 -34.04
CA ARG A 77 19.96 -5.31 -32.94
C ARG A 77 20.74 -4.81 -31.73
N LYS A 78 21.84 -4.08 -31.95
CA LYS A 78 22.67 -3.55 -30.86
C LYS A 78 21.89 -2.57 -29.97
N GLU A 79 21.05 -1.72 -30.57
CA GLU A 79 20.25 -0.75 -29.82
C GLU A 79 19.12 -1.43 -29.05
N VAL A 80 18.46 -2.42 -29.65
CA VAL A 80 17.41 -3.19 -28.98
C VAL A 80 17.96 -4.01 -27.83
N LEU A 81 19.11 -4.67 -28.00
CA LEU A 81 19.80 -5.38 -26.91
C LEU A 81 20.18 -4.45 -25.76
N ARG A 82 20.62 -3.22 -26.06
CA ARG A 82 20.89 -2.21 -25.03
C ARG A 82 19.63 -1.85 -24.26
N LYS A 83 18.49 -1.67 -24.94
CA LYS A 83 17.21 -1.37 -24.30
C LYS A 83 16.75 -2.52 -23.39
N ILE A 84 16.88 -3.76 -23.86
CA ILE A 84 16.55 -4.96 -23.07
C ILE A 84 17.41 -5.01 -21.79
N ALA A 85 18.72 -4.82 -21.92
CA ALA A 85 19.64 -4.82 -20.78
C ALA A 85 19.35 -3.68 -19.76
N GLU A 86 18.76 -2.58 -20.20
CA GLU A 86 18.35 -1.48 -19.32
C GLU A 86 17.02 -1.78 -18.60
N LEU A 87 16.07 -2.44 -19.27
CA LEU A 87 14.72 -2.69 -18.76
C LEU A 87 14.65 -3.90 -17.81
N GLU A 88 15.47 -4.93 -18.02
CA GLU A 88 15.55 -6.11 -17.15
C GLU A 88 15.81 -5.76 -15.67
N PRO A 89 16.84 -4.96 -15.29
CA PRO A 89 17.07 -4.62 -13.89
C PRO A 89 15.96 -3.74 -13.31
N LYS A 90 15.33 -2.87 -14.11
CA LYS A 90 14.18 -2.06 -13.66
C LYS A 90 12.98 -2.94 -13.31
N MET A 91 12.70 -3.94 -14.14
CA MET A 91 11.62 -4.90 -13.88
C MET A 91 11.87 -5.70 -12.59
N GLU A 92 13.10 -6.14 -12.35
CA GLU A 92 13.44 -6.87 -11.12
C GLU A 92 13.28 -6.00 -9.87
N LEU A 93 13.68 -4.73 -9.91
CA LEU A 93 13.45 -3.79 -8.81
C LEU A 93 11.95 -3.57 -8.56
N ALA A 94 11.16 -3.36 -9.62
CA ALA A 94 9.72 -3.19 -9.51
C ALA A 94 9.03 -4.45 -8.94
N LYS A 95 9.52 -5.64 -9.30
CA LYS A 95 9.02 -6.92 -8.78
C LYS A 95 9.37 -7.13 -7.29
N GLN A 96 10.58 -6.74 -6.89
CA GLN A 96 11.00 -6.76 -5.48
C GLN A 96 10.17 -5.81 -4.63
N ALA A 97 9.90 -4.60 -5.12
CA ALA A 97 9.05 -3.61 -4.45
C ALA A 97 7.59 -4.10 -4.30
N TRP A 98 7.10 -4.93 -5.22
CA TRP A 98 5.75 -5.49 -5.15
C TRP A 98 5.61 -6.67 -4.17
N THR A 99 6.70 -7.41 -3.93
CA THR A 99 6.67 -8.62 -3.09
C THR A 99 6.96 -8.31 -1.61
N ARG A 100 7.49 -7.13 -1.32
CA ARG A 100 7.88 -6.67 0.01
C ARG A 100 6.72 -5.94 0.69
#